data_AF-A0A496BWC1-F1
#
_entry.id   AF-A0A496BWC1-F1
#
_cell.length_a   1.000
_cell.length_b   1.000
_cell.length_c   1.000
_cell.angle_alpha   90.00
_cell.angle_beta   90.00
_cell.angle_gamma   90.00
#
_symmetry.space_group_name_H-M   'P 1'
#
loop_
_entity.id
_entity.type
_entity.pdbx_description
1 polymer ?
#
loop_
_entity_poly.entity_id
_entity_poly.type
_entity_poly.pdbx_seq_one_letter_code
_entity_poly.pdbx_strand_id
1 'polypeptide(L)'
;MTSEERRRIADCRIAVVGATEFIDSIKAELQQLGFESIQIIFSSDKQSAINNFDVIAENVNEGSSCMSKVTDIPLILPFDFVNGAGAIIVMPDDERDMLCKPDLRQWAATYMAGYCAFWNVAGCEWLRDSLSDIRNGVTSSAALKTAAHICARIAANIAVGREVKHFPRFYLCKNLE
;
A
#
# COMPACT_ATOMS: atom_id res chain seq x y z
N MET A 1 1.71 -20.43 9.95
CA MET A 1 1.65 -20.48 8.47
C MET A 1 1.79 -21.93 8.06
N THR A 2 0.79 -22.48 7.37
CA THR A 2 0.79 -23.89 6.92
C THR A 2 1.67 -24.04 5.67
N SER A 3 2.02 -25.28 5.30
CA SER A 3 2.76 -25.54 4.06
C SER A 3 1.99 -25.10 2.81
N GLU A 4 0.66 -25.25 2.83
CA GLU A 4 -0.23 -24.78 1.76
C GLU A 4 -0.21 -23.25 1.65
N GLU A 5 -0.27 -22.53 2.79
CA GLU A 5 -0.17 -21.07 2.80
C GLU A 5 1.18 -20.58 2.24
N ARG A 6 2.28 -21.24 2.61
CA ARG A 6 3.61 -20.92 2.07
C ARG A 6 3.66 -21.11 0.56
N ARG A 7 3.09 -22.21 0.05
CA ARG A 7 3.04 -22.49 -1.38
C ARG A 7 2.23 -21.43 -2.13
N ARG A 8 1.05 -21.04 -1.61
CA ARG A 8 0.23 -19.98 -2.22
C ARG A 8 0.95 -18.63 -2.26
N ILE A 9 1.72 -18.30 -1.22
CA ILE A 9 2.53 -17.07 -1.21
C ILE A 9 3.64 -17.14 -2.28
N ALA A 10 4.34 -18.28 -2.40
CA ALA A 10 5.37 -18.46 -3.42
C ALA A 10 4.82 -18.40 -4.85
N ASP A 11 3.65 -19.03 -5.08
CA ASP A 11 2.96 -19.08 -6.37
C ASP A 11 2.31 -17.73 -6.77
N CYS A 12 2.12 -16.80 -5.82
CA CYS A 12 1.46 -15.53 -6.05
C CYS A 12 2.35 -14.56 -6.84
N ARG A 13 1.82 -14.06 -7.96
CA ARG A 13 2.48 -13.09 -8.85
C ARG A 13 2.12 -11.69 -8.41
N ILE A 14 3.11 -10.93 -7.94
CA ILE A 14 2.92 -9.57 -7.46
C ILE A 14 3.68 -8.58 -8.34
N ALA A 15 2.98 -7.52 -8.76
CA ALA A 15 3.61 -6.35 -9.34
C ALA A 15 3.87 -5.32 -8.25
N VAL A 16 5.09 -4.77 -8.21
CA VAL A 16 5.44 -3.61 -7.38
C VAL A 16 5.70 -2.44 -8.31
N VAL A 17 4.86 -1.42 -8.21
CA VAL A 17 4.80 -0.28 -9.12
C VAL A 17 5.30 0.98 -8.42
N GLY A 18 6.18 1.73 -9.07
CA GLY A 18 6.60 3.05 -8.60
C GLY A 18 7.93 3.52 -9.20
N ALA A 19 8.46 4.61 -8.68
CA ALA A 19 9.88 4.93 -8.73
C ALA A 19 10.40 5.05 -7.28
N THR A 20 11.70 4.94 -7.03
CA THR A 20 12.42 5.14 -5.73
C THR A 20 12.72 3.91 -4.85
N GLU A 21 13.59 4.13 -3.85
CA GLU A 21 14.04 3.19 -2.81
C GLU A 21 12.90 2.51 -2.02
N PHE A 22 11.70 3.08 -2.02
CA PHE A 22 10.56 2.46 -1.35
C PHE A 22 10.17 1.12 -1.97
N ILE A 23 10.32 0.99 -3.29
CA ILE A 23 10.06 -0.26 -4.02
C ILE A 23 10.98 -1.38 -3.54
N ASP A 24 12.26 -1.06 -3.32
CA ASP A 24 13.23 -2.03 -2.83
C ASP A 24 12.88 -2.50 -1.41
N SER A 25 12.35 -1.61 -0.57
CA SER A 25 11.84 -1.96 0.76
C SER A 25 10.64 -2.91 0.68
N ILE A 26 9.66 -2.61 -0.18
CA ILE A 26 8.50 -3.49 -0.41
C ILE A 26 8.95 -4.87 -0.92
N LYS A 27 9.84 -4.89 -1.93
CA LYS A 27 10.39 -6.12 -2.49
C LYS A 27 11.10 -6.96 -1.42
N ALA A 28 11.93 -6.34 -0.58
CA ALA A 28 12.65 -7.04 0.48
C ALA A 28 11.68 -7.70 1.48
N GLU A 29 10.64 -6.97 1.93
CA GLU A 29 9.62 -7.52 2.84
C GLU A 29 8.81 -8.65 2.20
N LEU A 30 8.45 -8.53 0.92
CA LEU A 30 7.78 -9.61 0.16
C LEU A 30 8.65 -10.86 0.08
N GLN A 31 9.94 -10.71 -0.24
CA GLN A 31 10.88 -11.84 -0.29
C GLN A 31 11.02 -12.53 1.07
N GLN A 32 11.04 -11.78 2.17
CA GLN A 32 11.09 -12.34 3.52
C GLN A 32 9.85 -13.18 3.86
N LEU A 33 8.69 -12.84 3.30
CA LEU A 33 7.45 -13.61 3.46
C LEU A 33 7.35 -14.83 2.52
N GLY A 34 8.28 -14.97 1.57
CA GLY A 34 8.37 -16.13 0.66
C GLY A 34 7.74 -15.90 -0.72
N PHE A 35 7.48 -14.66 -1.12
CA PHE A 35 7.08 -14.36 -2.50
C PHE A 35 8.25 -14.59 -3.46
N GLU A 36 8.03 -15.38 -4.51
CA GLU A 36 9.06 -15.69 -5.51
C GLU A 36 8.85 -14.93 -6.83
N SER A 37 7.60 -14.68 -7.21
CA SER A 37 7.24 -14.03 -8.47
C SER A 37 6.92 -12.54 -8.26
N ILE A 38 7.98 -11.73 -8.11
CA ILE A 38 7.88 -10.27 -7.91
C ILE A 38 8.40 -9.55 -9.16
N GLN A 39 7.53 -8.78 -9.82
CA GLN A 39 7.93 -7.93 -10.94
C GLN A 39 7.92 -6.44 -10.54
N ILE A 40 9.00 -5.74 -10.84
CA ILE A 40 9.09 -4.28 -10.66
C ILE A 40 8.63 -3.60 -11.95
N ILE A 41 7.73 -2.63 -11.82
CA ILE A 41 7.21 -1.82 -12.93
C ILE A 41 7.45 -0.35 -12.58
N PHE A 42 8.16 0.38 -13.45
CA PHE A 42 8.35 1.80 -13.22
C PHE A 42 7.16 2.59 -13.72
N SER A 43 6.76 3.65 -13.01
CA SER A 43 5.61 4.49 -13.41
C SER A 43 5.80 5.16 -14.77
N SER A 44 7.03 5.29 -15.25
CA SER A 44 7.38 5.79 -16.59
C SER A 44 7.14 4.80 -17.72
N ASP A 45 7.06 3.51 -17.39
CA ASP A 45 6.90 2.44 -18.35
C ASP A 45 5.43 2.39 -18.76
N LYS A 46 5.09 3.18 -19.78
CA LYS A 46 3.74 3.27 -20.34
C LYS A 46 3.23 1.87 -20.67
N GLN A 47 2.35 1.36 -19.81
CA GLN A 47 1.46 0.22 -20.06
C GLN A 47 2.19 -0.98 -20.69
N SER A 48 3.24 -1.48 -20.03
CA SER A 48 3.61 -2.88 -20.21
C SER A 48 2.38 -3.71 -19.84
N ALA A 49 2.07 -4.75 -20.61
CA ALA A 49 0.85 -5.54 -20.45
C ALA A 49 0.70 -6.00 -19.00
N ILE A 50 -0.18 -5.34 -18.24
CA ILE A 50 -0.56 -5.71 -16.88
C ILE A 50 -1.52 -6.88 -17.00
N ASN A 51 -1.00 -7.99 -17.49
CA ASN A 51 -1.70 -9.24 -17.59
C ASN A 51 -0.95 -10.20 -16.66
N ASN A 52 -1.68 -11.08 -15.98
CA ASN A 52 -1.11 -12.15 -15.15
C ASN A 52 -0.48 -11.73 -13.81
N PHE A 53 -1.00 -10.72 -13.11
CA PHE A 53 -0.71 -10.52 -11.68
C PHE A 53 -1.92 -10.87 -10.82
N ASP A 54 -1.64 -11.37 -9.63
CA ASP A 54 -2.65 -11.72 -8.63
C ASP A 54 -2.87 -10.55 -7.64
N VAL A 55 -1.84 -9.71 -7.43
CA VAL A 55 -1.88 -8.51 -6.58
C VAL A 55 -0.97 -7.43 -7.17
N ILE A 56 -1.35 -6.16 -7.03
CA ILE A 56 -0.50 -5.00 -7.34
C ILE A 56 -0.25 -4.20 -6.06
N ALA A 57 1.01 -3.87 -5.78
CA ALA A 57 1.41 -2.90 -4.76
C ALA A 57 1.95 -1.65 -5.47
N GLU A 58 1.32 -0.50 -5.27
CA GLU A 58 1.70 0.73 -5.97
C GLU A 58 2.11 1.83 -4.99
N ASN A 59 3.34 2.31 -5.14
CA ASN A 59 3.80 3.52 -4.46
C ASN A 59 3.24 4.77 -5.14
N VAL A 60 2.35 5.46 -4.44
CA VAL A 60 1.71 6.71 -4.90
C VAL A 60 2.14 7.93 -4.07
N ASN A 61 3.26 7.87 -3.35
CA ASN A 61 3.70 8.95 -2.46
C ASN A 61 3.94 10.29 -3.18
N GLU A 62 4.22 10.27 -4.48
CA GLU A 62 4.56 11.44 -5.29
C GLU A 62 3.45 11.83 -6.31
N GLY A 63 2.24 11.27 -6.22
CA GLY A 63 1.18 11.63 -7.17
C GLY A 63 -0.10 10.81 -7.11
N SER A 64 -0.66 10.53 -8.30
CA SER A 64 -1.87 9.74 -8.49
C SER A 64 -1.55 8.31 -8.93
N SER A 65 -2.52 7.42 -8.86
CA SER A 65 -2.35 6.02 -9.26
C SER A 65 -2.30 5.89 -10.78
N CYS A 66 -1.19 5.37 -11.30
CA CYS A 66 -1.08 4.96 -12.70
C CYS A 66 -1.79 3.63 -12.97
N MET A 67 -2.15 2.89 -11.91
CA MET A 67 -2.94 1.65 -11.95
C MET A 67 -4.45 1.88 -11.79
N SER A 68 -4.91 3.13 -11.79
CA SER A 68 -6.33 3.50 -11.58
C SER A 68 -7.32 2.81 -12.52
N LYS A 69 -6.88 2.43 -13.72
CA LYS A 69 -7.70 1.73 -14.73
C LYS A 69 -7.66 0.20 -14.63
N VAL A 70 -6.80 -0.38 -13.79
CA VAL A 70 -6.71 -1.83 -13.60
C VAL A 70 -7.80 -2.27 -12.63
N THR A 71 -8.90 -2.83 -13.17
CA THR A 71 -10.11 -3.11 -12.38
C THR A 71 -10.15 -4.50 -11.77
N ASP A 72 -9.48 -5.48 -12.37
CA ASP A 72 -9.73 -6.89 -12.04
C ASP A 72 -8.75 -7.48 -11.02
N ILE A 73 -7.79 -6.67 -10.57
CA ILE A 73 -6.70 -7.09 -9.66
C ILE A 73 -6.74 -6.21 -8.39
N PRO A 74 -6.61 -6.81 -7.18
CA PRO A 74 -6.45 -6.05 -5.95
C PRO A 74 -5.25 -5.10 -5.99
N LEU A 75 -5.49 -3.85 -5.59
CA LEU A 75 -4.47 -2.80 -5.52
C LEU A 75 -4.18 -2.44 -4.06
N ILE A 76 -2.92 -2.53 -3.64
CA ILE A 76 -2.44 -2.10 -2.33
C ILE A 76 -1.70 -0.77 -2.51
N LEU A 77 -2.14 0.26 -1.81
CA LEU A 77 -1.51 1.57 -1.76
C LEU A 77 -0.90 1.77 -0.36
N PRO A 78 0.39 1.47 -0.17
CA PRO A 78 1.09 1.79 1.07
C PRO A 78 1.55 3.25 1.08
N PHE A 79 1.46 3.89 2.25
CA PHE A 79 1.76 5.30 2.45
C PHE A 79 2.76 5.49 3.59
N ASP A 80 3.76 6.34 3.35
CA ASP A 80 4.60 6.93 4.39
C ASP A 80 3.85 8.13 4.99
N PHE A 81 3.64 8.17 6.30
CA PHE A 81 3.04 9.31 7.00
C PHE A 81 3.97 9.95 8.03
N VAL A 82 5.29 9.90 7.79
CA VAL A 82 6.38 10.50 8.57
C VAL A 82 6.57 9.85 9.95
N ASN A 83 5.58 10.01 10.83
CA ASN A 83 5.57 9.43 12.18
C ASN A 83 4.90 8.04 12.24
N GLY A 84 4.43 7.56 11.10
CA GLY A 84 3.80 6.26 10.94
C GLY A 84 3.57 5.93 9.48
N ALA A 85 2.79 4.89 9.22
CA ALA A 85 2.43 4.44 7.89
C ALA A 85 0.95 4.03 7.83
N GLY A 86 0.41 4.03 6.61
CA GLY A 86 -0.92 3.52 6.33
C GLY A 86 -0.95 2.67 5.07
N ALA A 87 -2.06 1.97 4.87
CA ALA A 87 -2.35 1.31 3.59
C ALA A 87 -3.84 1.32 3.29
N ILE A 88 -4.18 1.59 2.02
CA ILE A 88 -5.52 1.38 1.47
C ILE A 88 -5.44 0.21 0.50
N ILE A 89 -6.43 -0.68 0.57
CA ILE A 89 -6.60 -1.77 -0.38
C ILE A 89 -7.85 -1.45 -1.20
N VAL A 90 -7.76 -1.56 -2.51
CA VAL A 90 -8.89 -1.45 -3.44
C VAL A 90 -9.07 -2.80 -4.11
N MET A 91 -10.15 -3.49 -3.74
CA MET A 91 -10.57 -4.73 -4.38
C MET A 91 -11.24 -4.44 -5.73
N PRO A 92 -11.43 -5.46 -6.61
CA PRO A 92 -12.06 -5.26 -7.89
C PRO A 92 -13.42 -4.53 -7.85
N ASP A 93 -14.24 -4.86 -6.85
CA ASP A 93 -15.59 -4.33 -6.70
C ASP A 93 -15.69 -3.02 -5.90
N ASP A 94 -14.57 -2.47 -5.42
CA ASP A 94 -14.55 -1.25 -4.60
C ASP A 94 -14.71 0.03 -5.46
N GLU A 95 -15.19 1.11 -4.84
CA GLU A 95 -15.20 2.46 -5.43
C GLU A 95 -13.76 2.96 -5.67
N ARG A 96 -13.53 3.56 -6.84
CA ARG A 96 -12.18 3.89 -7.34
C ARG A 96 -11.93 5.38 -7.58
N ASP A 97 -12.92 6.24 -7.37
CA ASP A 97 -12.82 7.69 -7.60
C ASP A 97 -11.66 8.34 -6.85
N MET A 98 -11.28 7.77 -5.70
CA MET A 98 -10.16 8.23 -4.92
C MET A 98 -8.82 8.07 -5.64
N LEU A 99 -8.64 7.07 -6.51
CA LEU A 99 -7.37 6.80 -7.22
C LEU A 99 -6.96 7.93 -8.18
N CYS A 100 -7.93 8.73 -8.60
CA CYS A 100 -7.74 9.87 -9.50
C CYS A 100 -7.44 11.18 -8.75
N LYS A 101 -7.39 11.18 -7.41
CA LYS A 101 -7.08 12.40 -6.65
C LYS A 101 -5.60 12.77 -6.86
N PRO A 102 -5.29 14.08 -7.00
CA PRO A 102 -3.91 14.52 -6.93
C PRO A 102 -3.36 14.28 -5.52
N ASP A 103 -2.05 14.11 -5.41
CA ASP A 103 -1.35 13.96 -4.12
C ASP A 103 -2.00 12.91 -3.21
N LEU A 104 -2.14 11.67 -3.70
CA LEU A 104 -2.87 10.60 -3.01
C LEU A 104 -2.40 10.40 -1.58
N ARG A 105 -1.10 10.59 -1.31
CA ARG A 105 -0.53 10.56 0.03
C ARG A 105 -1.17 11.58 0.97
N GLN A 106 -1.29 12.84 0.56
CA GLN A 106 -1.91 13.89 1.36
C GLN A 106 -3.42 13.67 1.50
N TRP A 107 -4.07 13.25 0.41
CA TRP A 107 -5.49 12.92 0.42
C TRP A 107 -5.78 11.79 1.42
N ALA A 108 -5.03 10.69 1.35
CA ALA A 108 -5.18 9.53 2.23
C ALA A 108 -4.92 9.90 3.70
N ALA A 109 -3.87 10.68 3.98
CA ALA A 109 -3.59 11.15 5.34
C ALA A 109 -4.76 11.97 5.91
N THR A 110 -5.32 12.87 5.11
CA THR A 110 -6.47 13.71 5.50
C THR A 110 -7.72 12.87 5.73
N TYR A 111 -7.99 11.93 4.82
CA TYR A 111 -9.10 10.98 4.92
C TYR A 111 -9.01 10.14 6.19
N MET A 112 -7.86 9.50 6.43
CA MET A 112 -7.65 8.63 7.59
C MET A 112 -7.70 9.40 8.91
N ALA A 113 -7.11 10.61 8.97
CA ALA A 113 -7.19 11.47 10.15
C ALA A 113 -8.64 11.89 10.45
N GLY A 114 -9.40 12.28 9.42
CA GLY A 114 -10.81 12.63 9.55
C GLY A 114 -11.68 11.43 9.99
N TYR A 115 -11.43 10.26 9.41
CA TYR A 115 -12.10 9.02 9.81
C TYR A 115 -11.84 8.68 11.28
N CYS A 116 -10.57 8.73 11.71
CA CYS A 116 -10.21 8.46 13.11
C CYS A 116 -10.85 9.46 14.07
N ALA A 117 -10.90 10.74 13.71
CA ALA A 117 -11.56 11.77 14.52
C ALA A 117 -13.08 11.55 14.60
N PHE A 118 -13.74 11.26 13.48
CA PHE A 118 -15.19 11.03 13.43
C PHE A 118 -15.61 9.82 14.28
N TRP A 119 -14.85 8.73 14.22
CA TRP A 119 -15.13 7.49 14.94
C TRP A 119 -14.47 7.39 16.33
N ASN A 120 -13.79 8.45 16.79
CA ASN A 120 -13.04 8.47 18.05
C ASN A 120 -12.04 7.29 18.19
N VAL A 121 -11.31 6.98 17.12
CA VAL A 121 -10.27 5.95 17.13
C VAL A 121 -9.05 6.46 17.90
N ALA A 122 -8.74 5.84 19.03
CA ALA A 122 -7.60 6.22 19.86
C ALA A 122 -6.24 5.89 19.21
N GLY A 123 -5.20 6.66 19.55
CA GLY A 123 -3.82 6.37 19.16
C GLY A 123 -3.47 6.76 17.72
N CYS A 124 -4.33 7.55 17.08
CA CYS A 124 -4.16 8.05 15.70
C CYS A 124 -3.86 9.56 15.64
N GLU A 125 -3.69 10.21 16.80
CA GLU A 125 -3.48 11.66 16.93
C GLU A 125 -2.20 12.11 16.22
N TRP A 126 -1.17 11.24 16.21
CA TRP A 126 0.11 11.49 15.54
C TRP A 126 -0.04 11.77 14.04
N LEU A 127 -1.06 11.21 13.37
CA LEU A 127 -1.27 11.42 11.93
C LEU A 127 -1.66 12.87 11.66
N ARG A 128 -2.47 13.46 12.55
CA ARG A 128 -2.86 14.87 12.46
C ARG A 128 -1.65 15.78 12.57
N ASP A 129 -0.73 15.45 13.49
CA ASP A 129 0.49 16.23 13.71
C ASP A 129 1.43 16.13 12.50
N SER A 130 1.41 15.02 11.76
CA SER A 130 2.20 14.82 10.53
C SER A 130 1.61 15.45 9.27
N LEU A 131 0.37 15.97 9.27
CA LEU A 131 -0.28 16.47 8.04
C LEU A 131 0.49 17.62 7.37
N SER A 132 1.12 18.50 8.15
CA SER A 132 1.90 19.60 7.58
C SER A 132 3.18 19.09 6.89
N ASP A 133 3.84 18.11 7.49
CA ASP A 133 5.07 17.53 6.95
C ASP A 133 4.78 16.72 5.68
N ILE A 134 3.68 15.95 5.68
CA ILE A 134 3.23 15.20 4.50
C ILE A 134 2.94 16.16 3.34
N ARG A 135 2.24 17.28 3.60
CA ARG A 135 1.96 18.30 2.58
C ARG A 135 3.23 18.94 2.03
N ASN A 136 4.26 19.07 2.84
CA ASN A 136 5.57 19.60 2.45
C ASN A 136 6.46 18.53 1.78
N GLY A 137 5.95 17.33 1.53
CA GLY A 137 6.67 16.24 0.86
C GLY A 137 7.71 15.53 1.74
N VAL A 138 7.71 15.76 3.06
CA VAL A 138 8.67 15.11 3.98
C VAL A 138 8.42 13.61 3.99
N THR A 139 9.48 12.81 3.89
CA THR A 139 9.44 11.34 4.00
C THR A 139 10.30 10.88 5.18
N SER A 140 10.04 9.65 5.65
CA SER A 140 10.74 9.04 6.78
C SER A 140 11.13 7.62 6.46
N SER A 141 12.42 7.30 6.61
CA SER A 141 12.92 5.93 6.38
C SER A 141 12.25 4.90 7.30
N ALA A 142 11.89 5.28 8.53
CA ALA A 142 11.15 4.42 9.45
C ALA A 142 9.70 4.20 8.99
N ALA A 143 9.05 5.24 8.46
CA ALA A 143 7.71 5.14 7.91
C ALA A 143 7.67 4.31 6.63
N LEU A 144 8.65 4.48 5.72
CA LEU A 144 8.77 3.67 4.51
C LEU A 144 8.95 2.18 4.85
N LYS A 145 9.81 1.85 5.82
CA LYS A 145 9.95 0.46 6.30
C LYS A 145 8.64 -0.08 6.88
N THR A 146 7.95 0.71 7.70
CA THR A 146 6.67 0.31 8.30
C THR A 146 5.60 0.10 7.22
N ALA A 147 5.54 0.98 6.22
CA ALA A 147 4.62 0.89 5.09
C ALA A 147 4.90 -0.36 4.24
N ALA A 148 6.17 -0.67 3.98
CA ALA A 148 6.59 -1.88 3.26
C ALA A 148 6.19 -3.14 4.02
N HIS A 149 6.40 -3.18 5.34
CA HIS A 149 6.00 -4.29 6.19
C HIS A 149 4.48 -4.53 6.17
N ILE A 150 3.70 -3.45 6.30
CA ILE A 150 2.22 -3.50 6.20
C ILE A 150 1.81 -4.04 4.83
N CYS A 151 2.39 -3.50 3.75
CA CYS A 151 2.12 -3.91 2.37
C CYS A 151 2.35 -5.41 2.16
N ALA A 152 3.52 -5.92 2.55
CA ALA A 152 3.87 -7.32 2.36
C ALA A 152 2.95 -8.26 3.14
N ARG A 153 2.57 -7.88 4.37
CA ARG A 153 1.62 -8.68 5.17
C ARG A 153 0.21 -8.69 4.59
N ILE A 154 -0.25 -7.58 4.02
CA ILE A 154 -1.54 -7.52 3.31
C ILE A 154 -1.49 -8.42 2.07
N ALA A 155 -0.43 -8.30 1.25
CA ALA A 155 -0.25 -9.14 0.08
C ALA A 155 -0.27 -10.63 0.43
N ALA A 156 0.43 -11.03 1.51
CA ALA A 156 0.44 -12.42 1.97
C ALA A 156 -0.95 -12.89 2.38
N ASN A 157 -1.75 -12.06 3.06
CA ASN A 157 -3.12 -12.39 3.42
C ASN A 157 -4.02 -12.56 2.18
N ILE A 158 -3.90 -11.68 1.18
CA ILE A 158 -4.63 -11.80 -0.08
C ILE A 158 -4.24 -13.10 -0.81
N ALA A 159 -2.94 -13.39 -0.92
CA ALA A 159 -2.43 -14.59 -1.60
C ALA A 159 -2.99 -15.90 -1.02
N VAL A 160 -3.21 -15.96 0.29
CA VAL A 160 -3.77 -17.16 0.95
C VAL A 160 -5.30 -17.16 1.05
N GLY A 161 -5.97 -16.09 0.59
CA GLY A 161 -7.43 -15.96 0.62
C GLY A 161 -8.00 -15.56 1.99
N ARG A 162 -7.23 -14.84 2.82
CA ARG A 162 -7.72 -14.28 4.08
C ARG A 162 -8.40 -12.94 3.84
N GLU A 163 -9.42 -12.64 4.66
CA GLU A 163 -10.06 -11.33 4.66
C GLU A 163 -9.06 -10.23 5.05
N VAL A 164 -9.08 -9.13 4.29
CA VAL A 164 -8.33 -7.91 4.57
C VAL A 164 -9.30 -6.74 4.65
N LYS A 165 -8.96 -5.71 5.42
CA LYS A 165 -9.68 -4.44 5.33
C LYS A 165 -9.40 -3.86 3.94
N HIS A 166 -10.44 -3.44 3.24
CA HIS A 166 -10.36 -2.73 1.97
C HIS A 166 -11.25 -1.48 2.03
N PHE A 167 -11.08 -0.59 1.06
CA PHE A 167 -11.73 0.72 1.01
C PHE A 167 -13.25 0.57 1.22
N PRO A 168 -13.88 1.39 2.07
CA PRO A 168 -13.39 2.61 2.73
C PRO A 168 -12.53 2.40 3.99
N ARG A 169 -12.33 1.14 4.44
CA ARG A 169 -11.48 0.82 5.59
C ARG A 169 -10.00 0.80 5.19
N PHE A 170 -9.13 0.96 6.18
CA PHE A 170 -7.68 1.05 5.96
C PHE A 170 -6.88 0.45 7.12
N TYR A 171 -5.58 0.34 6.90
CA TYR A 171 -4.58 0.04 7.92
C TYR A 171 -3.82 1.32 8.26
N LEU A 172 -3.55 1.54 9.55
CA LEU A 172 -2.81 2.69 10.06
C LEU A 172 -1.99 2.23 11.28
N CYS A 173 -0.71 2.59 11.32
CA CYS A 173 0.19 2.21 12.40
C CYS A 173 1.25 3.29 12.60
N LYS A 174 1.67 3.52 13.85
CA LYS A 174 2.86 4.33 14.14
C LYS A 174 4.12 3.59 13.67
N ASN A 175 5.23 4.29 13.46
CA ASN A 175 6.48 3.66 13.07
C ASN A 175 6.84 2.53 14.04
N LEU A 176 7.24 1.38 13.49
CA LEU A 176 7.76 0.27 14.30
C LEU A 176 9.05 0.74 15.01
N GLU A 177 9.15 0.44 16.30
CA GLU A 177 10.37 0.67 17.10
C GLU A 177 11.46 -0.35 16.77
#